data_AF-G8Y7Y5-F1
#
_entry.id   AF-G8Y7Y5-F1
#
_cell.length_a   1.000
_cell.length_b   1.000
_cell.length_c   1.000
_cell.angle_alpha   90.00
_cell.angle_beta   90.00
_cell.angle_gamma   90.00
#
_symmetry.space_group_name_H-M   'P 1'
#
loop_
_entity.id
_entity.type
_entity.pdbx_description
1 polymer ?
#
loop_
_entity_poly.entity_id
_entity_poly.type
_entity_poly.pdbx_seq_one_letter_code
_entity_poly.pdbx_strand_id
1 'polypeptide(L)'
;MTDRLTQLQICLDQLVEQFNATVNYVNNHSDSALLDDDPMSVTNLAVSAPLPGQAQQNSGSASAMVGGSHNGVTKAPSRAETAANFDNTISELSTDIILKSRQISMLIDSLPGIGVTSESQLDIIDSLSRELEEVEKERVEKIKKKDELTKWCEDLIKDMAAGIAETRQQNV
;
A
#
# COMPACT_ATOMS: atom_id res chain seq x y z
N MET A 1 -13.22 -5.72 13.37
CA MET A 1 -12.86 -5.26 12.01
C MET A 1 -12.43 -3.78 12.05
N THR A 2 -11.48 -3.43 12.93
CA THR A 2 -10.96 -2.05 13.12
C THR A 2 -9.84 -1.70 12.12
N ASP A 3 -9.39 -2.69 11.35
CA ASP A 3 -8.27 -2.61 10.42
C ASP A 3 -8.48 -1.56 9.32
N ARG A 4 -9.73 -1.24 8.95
CA ARG A 4 -10.02 -0.22 7.93
C ARG A 4 -9.70 1.20 8.39
N LEU A 5 -9.89 1.51 9.66
CA LEU A 5 -9.52 2.81 10.22
C LEU A 5 -7.99 2.95 10.29
N THR A 6 -7.31 1.89 10.72
CA THR A 6 -5.83 1.85 10.70
C THR A 6 -5.29 1.98 9.28
N GLN A 7 -5.91 1.30 8.31
CA GLN A 7 -5.53 1.41 6.90
C GLN A 7 -5.74 2.82 6.35
N LEU A 8 -6.83 3.49 6.71
CA LEU A 8 -7.07 4.89 6.35
C LEU A 8 -5.96 5.79 6.90
N GLN A 9 -5.55 5.58 8.15
CA GLN A 9 -4.44 6.33 8.75
C GLN A 9 -3.13 6.11 7.98
N ILE A 10 -2.78 4.86 7.66
CA ILE A 10 -1.58 4.54 6.88
C ILE A 10 -1.65 5.18 5.49
N CYS A 11 -2.81 5.15 4.83
CA CYS A 11 -2.97 5.78 3.51
C CYS A 11 -2.84 7.30 3.57
N LEU A 12 -3.32 7.94 4.64
CA LEU A 12 -3.16 9.38 4.84
C LEU A 12 -1.70 9.75 5.10
N ASP A 13 -0.99 8.98 5.92
CA ASP A 13 0.42 9.21 6.22
C ASP A 13 1.28 9.05 4.95
N GLN A 14 1.01 8.02 4.14
CA GLN A 14 1.65 7.82 2.84
C GLN A 14 1.38 8.98 1.86
N LEU A 15 0.15 9.52 1.86
CA LEU A 15 -0.20 10.65 1.00
C LEU A 15 0.62 11.90 1.38
N VAL A 16 0.75 12.18 2.67
CA VAL A 16 1.54 13.33 3.17
C VAL A 16 3.02 13.17 2.83
N GLU A 17 3.57 11.97 2.96
CA GLU A 17 4.95 11.67 2.57
C GLU A 17 5.18 11.87 1.06
N GLN A 18 4.24 11.40 0.22
CA GLN A 18 4.28 11.59 -1.23
C GLN A 18 4.15 13.07 -1.62
N PHE A 19 3.31 13.86 -0.93
CA PHE A 19 3.23 15.31 -1.15
C PHE A 19 4.56 16.00 -0.86
N ASN A 20 5.19 15.67 0.26
CA ASN A 20 6.49 16.26 0.62
C ASN A 20 7.57 15.86 -0.39
N ALA A 21 7.64 14.58 -0.77
CA ALA A 21 8.57 14.11 -1.80
C ALA A 21 8.35 14.80 -3.15
N THR A 22 7.09 15.02 -3.55
CA THR A 22 6.73 15.74 -4.79
C THR A 22 7.21 17.18 -4.76
N VAL A 23 6.93 17.90 -3.68
CA VAL A 23 7.33 19.31 -3.53
C VAL A 23 8.86 19.44 -3.50
N ASN A 24 9.56 18.53 -2.81
CA ASN A 24 11.02 18.53 -2.77
C ASN A 24 11.62 18.18 -4.14
N TYR A 25 11.01 17.25 -4.87
CA TYR A 25 11.43 16.88 -6.21
C TYR A 25 11.28 18.06 -7.18
N VAL A 26 10.13 18.74 -7.17
CA VAL A 26 9.90 19.97 -7.94
C VAL A 26 10.93 21.03 -7.58
N ASN A 27 11.15 21.29 -6.30
CA ASN A 27 12.07 22.34 -5.85
C ASN A 27 13.53 22.10 -6.27
N ASN A 28 13.99 20.84 -6.31
CA ASN A 28 15.38 20.53 -6.61
C ASN A 28 15.66 20.22 -8.10
N HIS A 29 14.63 19.86 -8.87
CA HIS A 29 14.78 19.44 -10.28
C HIS A 29 14.02 20.34 -11.26
N SER A 30 13.27 21.36 -10.79
CA SER A 30 12.72 22.37 -11.67
C SER A 30 13.85 23.13 -12.35
N ASP A 31 13.92 23.05 -13.68
CA ASP A 31 14.86 23.86 -14.44
C ASP A 31 14.48 25.34 -14.31
N SER A 32 15.48 26.22 -14.20
CA SER A 32 15.21 27.66 -14.14
C SER A 32 14.69 28.11 -15.49
N ALA A 33 13.46 28.62 -15.52
CA ALA A 33 12.85 29.12 -16.74
C ALA A 33 13.73 30.23 -17.35
N LEU A 34 13.79 30.27 -18.69
CA LEU A 34 14.39 31.39 -19.40
C LEU A 34 13.60 32.65 -19.05
N LEU A 35 14.30 33.72 -18.71
CA LEU A 35 13.69 35.01 -18.33
C LEU A 35 13.20 35.79 -19.54
N ASP A 36 13.62 35.36 -20.74
CA ASP A 36 13.32 35.98 -22.03
C ASP A 36 13.06 34.87 -23.07
N ASP A 37 12.12 35.09 -23.98
CA ASP A 37 11.67 34.11 -24.99
C ASP A 37 12.79 33.73 -25.96
N ASP A 38 13.76 34.63 -26.16
CA ASP A 38 14.94 34.38 -26.98
C ASP A 38 16.01 33.59 -26.20
N PRO A 39 16.31 32.34 -26.61
CA PRO A 39 17.24 31.47 -25.87
C PRO A 39 18.69 31.96 -25.87
N MET A 40 19.03 32.94 -26.74
CA MET A 40 20.35 33.57 -26.83
C MET A 40 20.36 35.02 -26.31
N SER A 41 19.28 35.47 -25.64
CA SER A 41 19.22 36.81 -25.05
C SER A 41 20.34 37.01 -24.03
N VAL A 42 20.93 38.21 -24.02
CA VAL A 42 22.03 38.60 -23.13
C VAL A 42 21.67 38.34 -21.67
N THR A 43 20.38 38.46 -21.32
CA THR A 43 19.81 38.16 -20.00
C THR A 43 19.94 36.69 -19.62
N ASN A 44 19.65 35.78 -20.56
CA ASN A 44 19.74 34.32 -20.38
C ASN A 44 21.20 33.83 -20.34
N LEU A 45 22.10 34.48 -21.08
CA LEU A 45 23.55 34.20 -21.00
C LEU A 45 24.19 34.77 -19.72
N ALA A 46 23.77 35.94 -19.26
CA ALA A 46 24.32 36.59 -18.07
C ALA A 46 23.95 35.84 -16.77
N VAL A 47 22.75 35.27 -16.68
CA VAL A 47 22.34 34.45 -15.53
C VAL A 47 23.09 33.10 -15.50
N SER A 48 23.53 32.62 -16.66
CA SER A 48 24.30 31.39 -16.83
C SER A 48 25.81 31.61 -16.74
N ALA A 49 26.27 32.86 -16.62
CA ALA A 49 27.68 33.20 -16.55
C ALA A 49 28.22 33.07 -15.11
N PRO A 50 29.44 32.51 -14.92
CA PRO A 50 30.09 32.50 -13.62
C PRO A 50 30.28 33.93 -13.09
N LEU A 51 29.93 34.17 -11.82
CA LEU A 51 30.07 35.48 -11.18
C LEU A 51 31.50 36.04 -11.36
N PRO A 52 31.67 37.31 -11.78
CA PRO A 52 33.00 37.93 -11.86
C PRO A 52 33.55 38.12 -10.44
N GLY A 53 34.51 37.28 -10.04
CA GLY A 53 35.14 37.38 -8.72
C GLY A 53 35.94 36.16 -8.23
N GLN A 54 35.85 34.99 -8.88
CA GLN A 54 36.68 33.83 -8.53
C GLN A 54 37.60 33.43 -9.68
N ALA A 55 38.61 34.27 -9.94
CA ALA A 55 39.81 33.87 -10.65
C ALA A 55 40.92 33.56 -9.63
N GLN A 56 41.04 32.29 -9.25
CA GLN A 56 42.26 31.53 -8.90
C GLN A 56 41.75 30.17 -8.37
N GLN A 57 42.14 28.99 -8.83
CA GLN A 57 43.43 28.55 -9.33
C GLN A 57 43.20 27.12 -9.86
N ASN A 58 43.30 26.88 -11.17
CA ASN A 58 43.74 25.56 -11.64
C ASN A 58 44.39 25.69 -13.02
N SER A 59 45.66 26.02 -12.98
CA SER A 59 46.60 25.96 -14.08
C SER A 59 46.88 24.50 -14.46
N GLY A 60 46.61 24.15 -15.71
CA GLY A 60 46.90 22.83 -16.26
C GLY A 60 46.87 22.80 -17.80
N SER A 61 47.85 23.45 -18.41
CA SER A 61 48.58 23.01 -19.62
C SER A 61 47.88 22.95 -20.98
N ALA A 62 48.51 23.65 -21.93
CA ALA A 62 48.23 23.69 -23.36
C ALA A 62 48.43 22.35 -24.10
N SER A 63 47.74 22.15 -25.24
CA SER A 63 48.30 22.13 -26.61
C SER A 63 47.55 21.23 -27.59
N ALA A 64 47.78 21.54 -28.87
CA ALA A 64 47.13 21.10 -30.10
C ALA A 64 47.12 19.58 -30.40
N MET A 65 46.08 19.21 -31.18
CA MET A 65 46.01 18.21 -32.27
C MET A 65 46.61 16.81 -32.08
N VAL A 66 45.77 15.76 -32.23
CA VAL A 66 45.92 14.64 -33.20
C VAL A 66 44.75 13.66 -33.01
N GLY A 67 44.26 13.10 -34.12
CA GLY A 67 43.08 12.26 -34.19
C GLY A 67 43.15 10.95 -33.40
N GLY A 68 41.98 10.51 -32.97
CA GLY A 68 41.78 9.22 -32.31
C GLY A 68 40.29 8.94 -32.19
N SER A 69 39.78 8.12 -33.11
CA SER A 69 38.43 7.57 -33.09
C SER A 69 38.21 6.81 -31.78
N HIS A 70 37.34 7.33 -30.91
CA HIS A 70 36.77 6.58 -29.80
C HIS A 70 35.27 6.83 -29.74
N ASN A 71 34.54 5.83 -30.23
CA ASN A 71 33.10 5.73 -30.19
C ASN A 71 32.68 5.45 -28.73
N GLY A 72 32.40 6.51 -27.99
CA GLY A 72 31.94 6.45 -26.60
C GLY A 72 30.86 7.51 -26.39
N VAL A 73 29.70 7.31 -27.00
CA VAL A 73 28.52 8.16 -26.82
C VAL A 73 28.04 8.02 -25.37
N THR A 74 28.54 8.89 -24.50
CA THR A 74 27.78 9.36 -23.33
C THR A 74 27.35 10.78 -23.65
N LYS A 75 26.30 10.87 -24.49
CA LYS A 75 25.61 12.13 -24.77
C LYS A 75 24.99 12.57 -23.45
N ALA A 76 25.52 13.63 -22.83
CA ALA A 76 24.84 14.29 -21.72
C ALA A 76 23.41 14.62 -22.19
N PRO A 77 22.36 14.33 -21.38
CA PRO A 77 21.00 14.58 -21.79
C PRO A 77 20.84 16.06 -22.14
N SER A 78 20.23 16.32 -23.30
CA SER A 78 19.95 17.70 -23.70
C SER A 78 18.97 18.33 -22.70
N ARG A 79 19.04 19.65 -22.50
CA ARG A 79 18.13 20.38 -21.60
C ARG A 79 16.64 20.05 -21.85
N ALA A 80 16.27 19.82 -23.11
CA ALA A 80 14.94 19.38 -23.51
C ALA A 80 14.61 17.95 -23.07
N GLU A 81 15.57 17.02 -23.13
CA GLU A 81 15.41 15.63 -22.64
C GLU A 81 15.25 15.63 -21.10
N THR A 82 15.97 16.48 -20.36
CA THR A 82 15.83 16.61 -18.90
C THR A 82 14.48 17.22 -18.50
N ALA A 83 14.02 18.26 -19.21
CA ALA A 83 12.71 18.87 -18.97
C ALA A 83 11.54 17.91 -19.29
N ALA A 84 11.64 17.15 -20.38
CA ALA A 84 10.65 16.13 -20.72
C ALA A 84 10.60 15.00 -19.68
N ASN A 85 11.75 14.56 -19.17
CA ASN A 85 11.82 13.57 -18.09
C ASN A 85 11.22 14.11 -16.79
N PHE A 86 11.45 15.39 -16.47
CA PHE A 86 10.84 16.04 -15.32
C PHE A 86 9.31 16.08 -15.43
N ASP A 87 8.77 16.53 -16.56
CA ASP A 87 7.32 16.64 -16.77
C ASP A 87 6.63 15.26 -16.73
N ASN A 88 7.27 14.24 -17.32
CA ASN A 88 6.81 12.85 -17.21
C ASN A 88 6.78 12.36 -15.75
N THR A 89 7.83 12.65 -14.97
CA THR A 89 7.92 12.25 -13.56
C THR A 89 6.86 12.96 -12.71
N ILE A 90 6.59 14.25 -12.97
CA ILE A 90 5.54 15.00 -12.29
C ILE A 90 4.15 14.47 -12.64
N SER A 91 3.91 14.12 -13.90
CA SER A 91 2.64 13.54 -14.34
C SER A 91 2.36 12.17 -13.69
N GLU A 92 3.38 11.32 -13.58
CA GLU A 92 3.27 10.02 -12.88
C GLU A 92 2.97 10.22 -11.39
N LEU A 93 3.72 11.09 -10.73
CA LEU A 93 3.57 11.37 -9.30
C LEU A 93 2.21 12.02 -8.97
N SER A 94 1.75 12.94 -9.84
CA SER A 94 0.43 13.54 -9.73
C SER A 94 -0.69 12.51 -9.94
N THR A 95 -0.49 11.57 -10.86
CA THR A 95 -1.44 10.47 -11.09
C THR A 95 -1.54 9.57 -9.87
N ASP A 96 -0.43 9.23 -9.23
CA ASP A 96 -0.43 8.40 -8.01
C ASP A 96 -1.14 9.11 -6.85
N ILE A 97 -0.89 10.40 -6.64
CA ILE A 97 -1.59 11.22 -5.63
C ILE A 97 -3.12 11.21 -5.86
N ILE A 98 -3.56 11.35 -7.11
CA ILE A 98 -4.99 11.31 -7.46
C ILE A 98 -5.59 9.93 -7.19
N LEU A 99 -4.90 8.87 -7.58
CA LEU A 99 -5.35 7.50 -7.32
C LEU A 99 -5.42 7.20 -5.82
N LYS A 100 -4.43 7.65 -5.04
CA LYS A 100 -4.43 7.55 -3.57
C LYS A 100 -5.59 8.32 -2.93
N SER A 101 -5.87 9.54 -3.39
CA SER A 101 -7.02 10.32 -2.91
C SER A 101 -8.36 9.62 -3.19
N ARG A 102 -8.51 9.01 -4.37
CA ARG A 102 -9.68 8.16 -4.67
C ARG A 102 -9.74 6.94 -3.76
N GLN A 103 -8.62 6.26 -3.54
CA GLN A 103 -8.54 5.09 -2.66
C GLN A 103 -8.95 5.45 -1.22
N ILE A 104 -8.50 6.61 -0.71
CA ILE A 104 -8.89 7.15 0.60
C ILE A 104 -10.41 7.40 0.65
N SER A 105 -11.00 7.99 -0.40
CA SER A 105 -12.44 8.22 -0.47
C SER A 105 -13.24 6.91 -0.41
N MET A 106 -12.82 5.89 -1.18
CA MET A 106 -13.45 4.56 -1.14
C MET A 106 -13.27 3.87 0.23
N LEU A 107 -12.13 4.08 0.89
CA LEU A 107 -11.90 3.58 2.24
C LEU A 107 -12.83 4.23 3.26
N ILE A 108 -13.05 5.54 3.16
CA ILE A 108 -14.01 6.27 4.00
C ILE A 108 -15.43 5.75 3.78
N ASP A 109 -15.85 5.56 2.52
CA ASP A 109 -17.18 5.05 2.18
C ASP A 109 -17.41 3.60 2.66
N SER A 110 -16.34 2.83 2.81
CA SER A 110 -16.39 1.43 3.27
C SER A 110 -16.14 1.26 4.77
N LEU A 111 -16.00 2.36 5.53
CA LEU A 111 -15.82 2.27 6.97
C LEU A 111 -17.07 1.62 7.61
N PRO A 112 -16.89 0.57 8.45
CA PRO A 112 -18.00 -0.09 9.09
C PRO A 112 -18.66 0.85 10.10
N GLY A 113 -19.98 0.99 10.02
CA GLY A 113 -20.74 1.83 10.94
C GLY A 113 -20.78 3.31 10.58
N ILE A 114 -20.32 3.73 9.38
CA ILE A 114 -20.57 5.11 8.92
C ILE A 114 -22.07 5.38 8.84
N GLY A 115 -22.50 6.51 9.41
CA GLY A 115 -23.91 6.90 9.40
C GLY A 115 -24.81 6.15 10.40
N VAL A 116 -24.30 5.20 11.18
CA VAL A 116 -25.06 4.53 12.25
C VAL A 116 -24.83 5.24 13.57
N THR A 117 -25.91 5.60 14.28
CA THR A 117 -25.83 6.22 15.60
C THR A 117 -25.31 5.22 16.63
N SER A 118 -24.63 5.72 17.67
CA SER A 118 -24.12 4.87 18.76
C SER A 118 -25.23 4.08 19.46
N GLU A 119 -26.42 4.65 19.58
CA GLU A 119 -27.60 3.99 20.15
C GLU A 119 -28.03 2.78 19.30
N SER A 120 -28.18 2.97 17.99
CA SER A 120 -28.51 1.86 17.09
C SER A 120 -27.43 0.77 17.07
N GLN A 121 -26.15 1.14 17.23
CA GLN A 121 -25.07 0.15 17.35
C GLN A 121 -25.19 -0.69 18.64
N LEU A 122 -25.56 -0.06 19.76
CA LEU A 122 -25.79 -0.76 21.03
C LEU A 122 -27.00 -1.70 20.95
N ASP A 123 -28.10 -1.26 20.33
CA ASP A 123 -29.27 -2.11 20.11
C ASP A 123 -28.93 -3.34 19.25
N ILE A 124 -28.13 -3.15 18.21
CA ILE A 124 -27.63 -4.26 17.38
C ILE A 124 -26.79 -5.22 18.21
N ILE A 125 -25.89 -4.70 19.06
CA ILE A 125 -25.05 -5.53 19.94
C ILE A 125 -25.92 -6.34 20.91
N ASP A 126 -26.93 -5.72 21.51
CA ASP A 126 -27.83 -6.40 22.44
C ASP A 126 -28.67 -7.49 21.73
N SER A 127 -29.15 -7.20 20.51
CA SER A 127 -29.90 -8.19 19.71
C SER A 127 -29.04 -9.40 19.32
N LEU A 128 -27.81 -9.16 18.86
CA LEU A 128 -26.85 -10.21 18.50
C LEU A 128 -26.43 -11.02 19.73
N SER A 129 -26.29 -10.37 20.88
CA SER A 129 -25.95 -11.06 22.13
C SER A 129 -27.05 -12.03 22.56
N ARG A 130 -28.32 -11.63 22.42
CA ARG A 130 -29.48 -12.51 22.69
C ARG A 130 -29.58 -13.66 21.70
N GLU A 131 -29.38 -13.39 20.41
CA GLU A 131 -29.36 -14.43 19.38
C GLU A 131 -28.23 -15.44 19.63
N LEU A 132 -27.04 -14.96 20.02
CA LEU A 132 -25.91 -15.82 20.36
C LEU A 132 -26.21 -16.73 21.56
N GLU A 133 -26.88 -16.20 22.59
CA GLU A 133 -27.30 -16.97 23.76
C GLU A 133 -28.28 -18.10 23.38
N GLU A 134 -29.25 -17.81 22.53
CA GLU A 134 -30.22 -18.79 22.05
C GLU A 134 -29.56 -19.88 21.18
N VAL A 135 -28.68 -19.47 20.26
CA VAL A 135 -27.91 -20.41 19.42
C VAL A 135 -26.99 -21.30 20.26
N GLU A 136 -26.34 -20.78 21.30
CA GLU A 136 -25.50 -21.62 22.17
C GLU A 136 -26.36 -22.60 22.99
N LYS A 137 -27.54 -22.18 23.46
CA LYS A 137 -28.46 -23.09 24.14
C LYS A 137 -28.89 -24.26 23.24
N GLU A 138 -29.24 -23.97 21.99
CA GLU A 138 -29.53 -25.00 21.01
C GLU A 138 -28.32 -25.91 20.75
N ARG A 139 -27.12 -25.34 20.68
CA ARG A 139 -25.87 -26.08 20.48
C ARG A 139 -25.67 -27.08 21.61
N VAL A 140 -25.85 -26.66 22.86
CA VAL A 140 -25.74 -27.52 24.05
C VAL A 140 -26.77 -28.64 24.02
N GLU A 141 -28.03 -28.37 23.65
CA GLU A 141 -29.07 -29.41 23.54
C GLU A 141 -28.75 -30.43 22.44
N LYS A 142 -28.26 -29.97 21.29
CA LYS A 142 -27.85 -30.86 20.18
C LYS A 142 -26.65 -31.72 20.57
N ILE A 143 -25.68 -31.16 21.31
CA ILE A 143 -24.54 -31.92 21.86
C ILE A 143 -25.04 -33.00 22.82
N LYS A 144 -25.96 -32.66 23.74
CA LYS A 144 -26.52 -33.62 24.69
C LYS A 144 -27.20 -34.81 23.97
N LYS A 145 -28.05 -34.54 22.98
CA LYS A 145 -28.70 -35.60 22.18
C LYS A 145 -27.67 -36.46 21.43
N LYS A 146 -26.63 -35.82 20.87
CA LYS A 146 -25.53 -36.54 20.21
C LYS A 146 -24.82 -37.46 21.18
N ASP A 147 -24.50 -37.00 22.39
CA ASP A 147 -23.80 -37.80 23.40
C ASP A 147 -24.66 -38.97 23.89
N GLU A 148 -25.97 -38.77 24.07
CA GLU A 148 -26.93 -39.84 24.41
C GLU A 148 -26.98 -40.92 23.32
N LEU A 149 -27.10 -40.54 22.04
CA LEU A 149 -27.07 -41.48 20.92
C LEU A 149 -25.72 -42.19 20.79
N THR A 150 -24.62 -41.46 21.01
CA THR A 150 -23.26 -42.04 20.95
C THR A 150 -23.12 -43.14 22.00
N LYS A 151 -23.56 -42.87 23.23
CA LYS A 151 -23.53 -43.85 24.32
C LYS A 151 -24.40 -45.07 24.00
N TRP A 152 -25.59 -44.87 23.44
CA TRP A 152 -26.45 -45.98 23.03
C TRP A 152 -25.78 -46.87 21.96
N CYS A 153 -25.13 -46.26 20.96
CA CYS A 153 -24.37 -47.01 19.97
C CYS A 153 -23.18 -47.75 20.59
N GLU A 154 -22.44 -47.13 21.53
CA GLU A 154 -21.35 -47.79 22.24
C GLU A 154 -21.82 -49.01 23.04
N ASP A 155 -22.97 -48.92 23.70
CA ASP A 155 -23.53 -50.02 24.47
C ASP A 155 -23.99 -51.18 23.55
N LEU A 156 -24.63 -50.87 22.41
CA LEU A 156 -24.99 -51.87 21.41
C LEU A 156 -23.76 -52.59 20.83
N ILE A 157 -22.66 -51.84 20.61
CA ILE A 157 -21.38 -52.41 20.16
C ILE A 157 -20.78 -53.33 21.24
N LYS A 158 -20.84 -52.94 22.52
CA LYS A 158 -20.36 -53.80 23.64
C LYS A 158 -21.19 -55.08 23.75
N ASP A 159 -22.51 -54.99 23.64
CA ASP A 159 -23.40 -56.16 23.70
C ASP A 159 -23.12 -57.13 22.53
N MET A 160 -22.94 -56.60 21.32
CA MET A 160 -22.57 -57.40 20.16
C MET A 160 -21.19 -58.05 20.33
N ALA A 161 -20.20 -57.31 20.84
CA ALA A 161 -18.86 -57.84 21.10
C ALA A 161 -18.88 -58.95 22.17
N ALA A 162 -19.67 -58.77 23.24
CA ALA A 162 -19.85 -59.77 24.29
C ALA A 162 -20.54 -61.03 23.75
N GLY A 163 -21.61 -60.89 22.97
CA GLY A 163 -22.31 -62.02 22.34
C GLY A 163 -21.42 -62.82 21.39
N ILE A 164 -20.55 -62.15 20.61
CA ILE A 164 -19.56 -62.82 19.75
C ILE A 164 -18.52 -63.56 20.60
N ALA A 165 -18.04 -62.97 21.69
CA ALA A 165 -17.07 -63.59 22.58
C ALA A 165 -17.63 -64.86 23.26
N GLU A 166 -18.87 -64.79 23.76
CA GLU A 166 -19.56 -65.91 24.40
C GLU A 166 -19.85 -67.04 23.41
N THR A 167 -20.33 -66.72 22.20
CA THR A 167 -20.55 -67.71 21.12
C THR A 167 -19.25 -68.41 20.73
N ARG A 168 -18.12 -67.68 20.72
CA ARG A 168 -16.81 -68.29 20.46
C ARG A 168 -16.36 -69.21 21.60
N GLN A 169 -16.64 -68.87 22.86
CA GLN A 169 -16.32 -69.71 24.02
C GLN A 169 -17.15 -70.99 24.11
N GLN A 170 -18.42 -70.97 23.67
CA GLN A 170 -19.29 -72.15 23.69
C GLN A 170 -18.97 -73.16 22.58
N ASN A 171 -18.23 -72.76 21.54
CA ASN A 171 -17.84 -73.61 20.39
C ASN A 171 -16.39 -74.15 20.48
N VAL A 172 -15.71 -74.01 21.62
CA VAL A 172 -14.40 -74.61 21.94
C VAL A 172 -14.58 -75.63 23.07
#